data_AF-A0A133ZR56-F1
#
_entry.id   AF-A0A133ZR56-F1
#
_cell.length_a   1.000
_cell.length_b   1.000
_cell.length_c   1.000
_cell.angle_alpha   90.00
_cell.angle_beta   90.00
_cell.angle_gamma   90.00
#
_symmetry.space_group_name_H-M   'P 1'
#
loop_
_entity.id
_entity.type
_entity.pdbx_description
1 polymer ?
#
loop_
_entity_poly.entity_id
_entity_poly.type
_entity_poly.pdbx_seq_one_letter_code
_entity_poly.pdbx_strand_id
1 'polypeptide(L)' 'MLGFIFVYAMISNAREKIKKRNEKSKEAFERLQTPAYKKELEKVINLSQDDAFNIAALRKAYFLNGKDAKKLIEIFKKNR' A
#
# COMPACT_ATOMS: atom_id res chain seq x y z
N MET A 1 -29.22 19.09 16.85
CA MET A 1 -29.29 18.24 15.64
C MET A 1 -28.24 18.58 14.57
N LEU A 2 -27.89 19.85 14.33
CA LEU A 2 -26.84 20.23 13.33
C LEU A 2 -25.42 19.69 13.63
N GLY A 3 -25.02 19.58 14.89
CA GLY A 3 -23.70 19.05 15.27
C GLY A 3 -23.48 17.58 14.84
N PHE A 4 -24.54 16.76 14.82
CA PHE A 4 -24.47 15.37 14.37
C PHE A 4 -24.25 15.23 12.86
N ILE A 5 -24.83 16.15 12.07
CA ILE A 5 -24.65 16.17 10.61
C ILE A 5 -23.19 16.52 10.27
N PHE A 6 -22.58 17.47 10.99
CA PHE A 6 -21.19 17.87 10.75
C PHE A 6 -20.20 16.76 11.11
N VAL A 7 -20.40 16.08 12.25
CA VAL A 7 -19.59 14.91 12.64
C VAL A 7 -19.72 13.77 11.62
N TYR A 8 -20.94 13.49 11.16
CA TYR A 8 -21.17 12.46 10.13
C TYR A 8 -20.51 12.82 8.79
N ALA A 9 -20.59 14.08 8.36
CA ALA A 9 -19.93 14.55 7.15
C ALA A 9 -18.40 14.46 7.25
N MET A 10 -17.81 14.77 8.40
CA MET A 10 -16.37 14.66 8.63
C MET A 10 -15.88 13.21 8.57
N ILE A 11 -16.62 12.29 9.23
CA ILE A 11 -16.32 10.85 9.22
C ILE A 11 -16.50 10.25 7.81
N SER A 12 -17.53 10.67 7.08
CA SER A 12 -17.79 10.20 5.71
C SER A 12 -16.69 10.63 4.75
N ASN A 13 -16.25 11.90 4.82
CA ASN A 13 -15.12 12.40 4.04
C ASN A 13 -13.80 11.67 4.36
N ALA A 14 -13.55 11.36 5.65
CA ALA A 14 -12.38 10.59 6.05
C ALA A 14 -12.42 9.16 5.47
N ARG A 15 -13.59 8.48 5.54
CA ARG A 15 -13.79 7.16 4.93
C ARG A 15 -13.59 7.19 3.42
N GLU A 16 -14.10 8.21 2.73
CA GLU A 16 -13.99 8.31 1.28
C GLU A 16 -12.53 8.54 0.84
N LYS A 17 -11.77 9.36 1.57
CA LYS A 17 -10.32 9.53 1.35
C LYS A 17 -9.56 8.23 1.57
N ILE A 18 -9.87 7.47 2.61
CA ILE A 18 -9.27 6.16 2.87
C ILE A 18 -9.61 5.18 1.75
N LYS A 19 -10.86 5.16 1.29
CA LYS A 19 -11.31 4.29 0.19
C LYS A 19 -10.54 4.56 -1.09
N LYS A 20 -10.45 5.83 -1.52
CA LYS A 20 -9.68 6.22 -2.73
C LYS A 20 -8.20 5.86 -2.63
N ARG A 21 -7.59 5.98 -1.44
CA ARG A 21 -6.20 5.55 -1.20
C ARG A 21 -6.03 4.03 -1.30
N ASN A 22 -7.00 3.28 -0.77
CA ASN A 22 -6.97 1.82 -0.83
C ASN A 22 -7.19 1.30 -2.25
N GLU A 23 -8.06 1.94 -3.03
CA GLU A 23 -8.25 1.60 -4.45
C GLU A 23 -6.96 1.83 -5.26
N LYS A 24 -6.30 2.99 -5.09
CA LYS A 24 -4.99 3.26 -5.71
C LYS A 24 -3.92 2.25 -5.29
N SER A 25 -3.88 1.90 -4.00
CA SER A 25 -2.95 0.91 -3.49
C SER A 25 -3.20 -0.47 -4.10
N LYS A 26 -4.46 -0.88 -4.23
CA LYS A 26 -4.82 -2.18 -4.81
C LYS A 26 -4.43 -2.25 -6.28
N GLU A 27 -4.68 -1.19 -7.05
CA GLU A 27 -4.29 -1.12 -8.46
C GLU A 27 -2.75 -1.17 -8.61
N ALA A 28 -2.01 -0.43 -7.79
CA ALA A 28 -0.56 -0.51 -7.75
C ALA A 28 -0.07 -1.92 -7.37
N PHE A 29 -0.71 -2.56 -6.39
CA PHE A 29 -0.40 -3.93 -5.97
C PHE A 29 -0.64 -4.96 -7.07
N GLU A 30 -1.73 -4.86 -7.83
CA GLU A 30 -2.01 -5.74 -8.96
C GLU A 30 -1.00 -5.55 -10.09
N ARG A 31 -0.60 -4.31 -10.39
CA ARG A 31 0.49 -4.04 -11.35
C ARG A 31 1.81 -4.66 -10.89
N LEU A 32 2.14 -4.54 -9.60
CA LEU A 32 3.38 -5.03 -9.01
C LEU A 32 3.45 -6.56 -8.88
N GLN A 33 2.33 -7.27 -9.00
CA GLN A 33 2.33 -8.73 -9.05
C GLN A 33 2.74 -9.29 -10.42
N THR A 34 2.82 -8.46 -11.46
CA THR A 34 3.26 -8.93 -12.78
C THR A 34 4.75 -9.28 -12.79
N PRO A 35 5.16 -10.32 -13.53
CA PRO A 35 6.56 -10.77 -13.57
C PRO A 35 7.54 -9.69 -14.09
N ALA A 36 7.05 -8.73 -14.88
CA ALA A 36 7.83 -7.59 -15.33
C ALA A 36 8.32 -6.69 -14.16
N TYR A 37 7.52 -6.56 -13.10
CA TYR A 37 7.83 -5.72 -11.95
C TYR A 37 8.69 -6.40 -10.89
N LYS A 38 8.90 -7.72 -10.97
CA LYS A 38 9.77 -8.46 -10.03
C LYS A 38 11.19 -7.89 -9.97
N LYS A 39 11.75 -7.53 -11.13
CA LYS A 39 13.10 -6.91 -11.23
C LYS A 39 13.16 -5.50 -10.67
N GLU A 40 12.07 -4.74 -10.72
CA GLU A 40 12.01 -3.41 -10.10
C GLU A 40 11.85 -3.51 -8.58
N LEU A 41 10.99 -4.42 -8.13
CA LEU A 41 10.84 -4.73 -6.71
C LEU A 41 12.18 -5.19 -6.09
N GLU A 42 12.98 -5.98 -6.81
CA GLU A 42 14.35 -6.36 -6.39
C GLU A 42 15.29 -5.17 -6.17
N LYS A 43 15.10 -4.06 -6.89
CA LYS A 43 15.92 -2.85 -6.70
C LYS A 43 15.46 -2.02 -5.51
N VAL A 44 14.18 -2.10 -5.15
CA VAL A 44 13.57 -1.32 -4.07
C VAL A 44 13.60 -2.08 -2.74
N ILE A 45 13.43 -3.41 -2.77
CA ILE A 45 13.43 -4.28 -1.60
C ILE A 45 14.87 -4.67 -1.28
N ASN A 46 15.36 -4.22 -0.13
CA ASN A 46 16.64 -4.63 0.40
C ASN A 46 16.43 -5.74 1.45
N LEU A 47 16.72 -6.98 1.07
CA LEU A 47 16.55 -8.15 1.95
C LEU A 47 17.49 -8.17 3.15
N SER A 48 18.55 -7.36 3.15
CA SER A 48 19.45 -7.19 4.30
C SER A 48 18.90 -6.21 5.33
N GLN A 49 17.84 -5.45 4.98
CA GLN A 49 17.17 -4.53 5.90
C GLN A 49 15.88 -5.11 6.45
N ASP A 50 15.43 -4.53 7.56
CA ASP A 50 14.18 -4.93 8.21
C ASP A 50 12.97 -4.75 7.29
N ASP A 51 11.97 -5.61 7.46
CA ASP A 51 10.73 -5.56 6.69
C ASP A 51 10.02 -4.21 6.83
N ALA A 52 10.16 -3.53 7.98
CA ALA A 52 9.61 -2.19 8.16
C ALA A 52 10.20 -1.17 7.17
N PHE A 53 11.51 -1.25 6.88
CA PHE A 53 12.16 -0.37 5.91
C PHE A 53 11.71 -0.68 4.48
N ASN A 54 11.63 -1.95 4.13
CA ASN A 54 11.14 -2.40 2.83
C ASN A 54 9.67 -1.98 2.61
N ILE A 55 8.83 -2.11 3.63
CA ILE A 55 7.43 -1.65 3.60
C ILE A 55 7.40 -0.14 3.38
N ALA A 56 8.20 0.64 4.12
CA ALA A 56 8.24 2.09 3.96
C ALA A 56 8.68 2.52 2.54
N ALA A 57 9.68 1.85 1.99
CA ALA A 57 10.15 2.07 0.62
C ALA A 57 9.06 1.79 -0.42
N LEU A 58 8.38 0.65 -0.32
CA LEU A 58 7.28 0.27 -1.21
C LEU A 58 6.08 1.24 -1.10
N ARG A 59 5.75 1.68 0.11
CA ARG A 59 4.68 2.67 0.33
C ARG A 59 5.04 4.02 -0.29
N LYS A 60 6.33 4.41 -0.31
CA LYS A 60 6.78 5.67 -0.90
C LYS A 60 6.91 5.59 -2.41
N ALA A 61 7.48 4.51 -2.94
CA ALA A 61 7.72 4.31 -4.37
C ALA A 61 6.41 4.08 -5.14
N TYR A 62 5.49 3.30 -4.58
CA TYR A 62 4.30 2.83 -5.30
C TYR A 62 2.97 3.23 -4.63
N PHE A 63 3.01 4.14 -3.66
CA PHE A 63 1.83 4.62 -2.94
C PHE A 63 0.99 3.50 -2.30
N LEU A 64 1.64 2.39 -1.97
CA LEU A 64 0.98 1.24 -1.35
C LEU A 64 0.52 1.59 0.07
N ASN A 65 -0.54 0.92 0.50
CA ASN A 65 -0.94 0.85 1.90
C ASN A 65 0.00 -0.13 2.64
N GLY A 66 0.05 -0.03 3.97
CA GLY A 66 0.94 -0.87 4.77
C GLY A 66 0.66 -2.38 4.67
N LYS A 67 -0.62 -2.78 4.57
CA LYS A 67 -1.02 -4.19 4.39
C LYS A 67 -0.59 -4.72 3.02
N ASP A 68 -0.78 -3.94 1.96
CA ASP A 68 -0.46 -4.36 0.59
C ASP A 68 1.06 -4.45 0.38
N ALA A 69 1.81 -3.47 0.89
CA ALA A 69 3.28 -3.51 0.88
C ALA A 69 3.83 -4.72 1.65
N LYS A 70 3.25 -5.04 2.82
CA LYS A 70 3.62 -6.22 3.60
C LYS A 70 3.35 -7.51 2.83
N LYS A 71 2.16 -7.66 2.24
CA LYS A 71 1.81 -8.81 1.39
C LYS A 71 2.75 -8.95 0.20
N LEU A 72 3.13 -7.84 -0.45
CA LEU A 72 4.06 -7.84 -1.58
C LEU A 72 5.42 -8.41 -1.18
N ILE A 73 5.95 -8.00 -0.02
CA ILE A 73 7.22 -8.53 0.51
C ILE A 73 7.10 -10.01 0.85
N GLU A 74 6.01 -10.44 1.48
CA GLU A 74 5.79 -11.86 1.79
C GLU A 74 5.73 -12.71 0.51
N ILE A 75 4.99 -12.27 -0.51
CA ILE A 75 4.93 -12.95 -1.83
C ILE A 75 6.32 -12.97 -2.47
N PHE A 76 7.03 -11.84 -2.42
CA PHE A 76 8.37 -11.71 -2.98
C PHE A 76 9.37 -12.66 -2.30
N LYS A 77 9.35 -12.75 -0.96
CA LYS A 77 10.16 -13.69 -0.17
C LYS A 77 9.82 -15.15 -0.46
N LYS A 78 8.53 -15.46 -0.70
CA LYS A 78 8.04 -16.82 -0.97
C LYS A 78 8.32 -17.29 -2.42
N ASN A 79 8.37 -16.38 -3.38
CA ASN A 79 8.66 -16.64 -4.80
C ASN A 79 10.16 -16.58 -5.14
N ARG A 80 11.02 -16.69 -4.12
CA ARG A 80 12.47 -16.81 -4.25
C ARG A 80 12.87 -18.24 -4.00
#